data_AF-A0A524M195-F1
#
_entry.id   AF-A0A524M195-F1
#
_cell.length_a   1.000
_cell.length_b   1.000
_cell.length_c   1.000
_cell.angle_alpha   90.00
_cell.angle_beta   90.00
_cell.angle_gamma   90.00
#
_symmetry.space_group_name_H-M   'P 1'
#
loop_
_entity.id
_entity.type
_entity.pdbx_description
1 polymer ?
#
loop_
_entity_poly.entity_id
_entity_poly.type
_entity_poly.pdbx_seq_one_letter_code
_entity_poly.pdbx_strand_id
1 'polypeptide(L)'
;TEYGREMIDEIKKTSPQKQVIVFKVGKTPSSRDAALSHTGSLAGNSTLYSGAIKQSGAIEVSGISEMIDTAYLLSVCPHRPKGNRVAIVTHTLGIALIAAQTLELNGAILPTPLPDIAKSIQSMLNMPVEIPIKNPIDLLAQGWAQPEIFADAFRKILHEDYFDSVMIVFAPNYQEGIGGGIPIEKIVAAYREVSKPIVSILSSPDCNKPPGYEILEAAGIPFYSSPQRGAKALANIIQMS
;
A
#
# COMPACT_ATOMS: atom_id res chain seq x y z
N THR A 1 29.54 7.50 -14.58
CA THR A 1 30.09 6.65 -13.53
C THR A 1 30.81 5.50 -14.18
N GLU A 2 32.01 5.19 -13.71
CA GLU A 2 32.92 4.21 -14.29
C GLU A 2 32.29 2.81 -14.42
N TYR A 3 31.49 2.41 -13.42
CA TYR A 3 30.83 1.09 -13.35
C TYR A 3 29.30 1.13 -13.51
N GLY A 4 28.77 2.16 -14.16
CA GLY A 4 27.31 2.39 -14.23
C GLY A 4 26.54 1.24 -14.90
N ARG A 5 27.11 0.61 -15.94
CA ARG A 5 26.48 -0.51 -16.66
C ARG A 5 26.45 -1.78 -15.82
N GLU A 6 27.58 -2.13 -15.20
CA GLU A 6 27.70 -3.30 -14.33
C GLU A 6 26.74 -3.20 -13.14
N MET A 7 26.64 -2.03 -12.51
CA MET A 7 25.67 -1.80 -11.43
C MET A 7 24.24 -2.08 -11.87
N ILE A 8 23.83 -1.58 -13.05
CA ILE A 8 22.47 -1.78 -13.58
C ILE A 8 22.22 -3.26 -13.93
N ASP A 9 23.22 -3.93 -14.51
CA ASP A 9 23.12 -5.35 -14.85
C ASP A 9 22.98 -6.22 -13.59
N GLU A 10 23.72 -5.92 -12.51
CA GLU A 10 23.59 -6.63 -11.23
C GLU A 10 22.26 -6.35 -10.53
N ILE A 11 21.76 -5.11 -10.57
CA ILE A 11 20.42 -4.79 -10.07
C ILE A 11 19.35 -5.57 -10.83
N LYS A 12 19.49 -5.68 -12.16
CA LYS A 12 18.55 -6.42 -13.00
C LYS A 12 18.55 -7.92 -12.71
N LYS A 13 19.71 -8.51 -12.42
CA LYS A 13 19.81 -9.91 -11.98
C LYS A 13 19.20 -10.14 -10.59
N THR A 14 19.36 -9.17 -9.69
CA THR A 14 18.96 -9.29 -8.27
C THR A 14 17.47 -9.04 -8.05
N SER A 15 16.90 -8.02 -8.70
CA SER A 15 15.54 -7.52 -8.45
C SER A 15 14.44 -8.59 -8.52
N PRO A 16 14.47 -9.59 -9.42
CA PRO A 16 13.47 -10.66 -9.47
C PRO A 16 13.44 -11.56 -8.21
N GLN A 17 14.56 -11.70 -7.50
CA GLN A 17 14.67 -12.53 -6.30
C GLN A 17 14.60 -11.71 -5.02
N LYS A 18 15.24 -10.54 -5.02
CA LYS A 18 15.29 -9.62 -3.89
C LYS A 18 15.15 -8.20 -4.41
N GLN A 19 14.03 -7.57 -4.07
CA GLN A 19 13.72 -6.23 -4.53
C GLN A 19 14.81 -5.24 -4.10
N VAL A 20 15.35 -4.50 -5.07
CA VAL A 20 16.32 -3.43 -4.83
C VAL A 20 15.56 -2.10 -4.76
N ILE A 21 15.82 -1.31 -3.71
CA ILE A 21 15.30 0.04 -3.53
C ILE A 21 16.47 1.03 -3.66
N VAL A 22 16.28 2.09 -4.45
CA VAL A 22 17.30 3.10 -4.72
C VAL A 22 16.78 4.49 -4.36
N PHE A 23 17.54 5.20 -3.54
CA PHE A 23 17.36 6.62 -3.32
C PHE A 23 18.55 7.38 -3.92
N LYS A 24 18.29 8.22 -4.91
CA LYS A 24 19.33 8.99 -5.60
C LYS A 24 19.36 10.45 -5.10
N VAL A 25 20.44 10.79 -4.42
CA VAL A 25 20.81 12.19 -4.10
C VAL A 25 21.33 12.91 -5.35
N GLY A 26 21.24 14.23 -5.43
CA GLY A 26 21.80 14.99 -6.55
C GLY A 26 20.85 15.16 -7.74
N LYS A 27 19.54 15.05 -7.51
CA LYS A 27 18.50 15.25 -8.54
C LYS A 27 18.14 16.73 -8.76
N THR A 28 18.44 17.60 -7.80
CA THR A 28 18.19 19.04 -7.89
C THR A 28 19.46 19.79 -8.28
N PRO A 29 19.37 20.98 -8.91
CA PRO A 29 20.56 21.74 -9.33
C PRO A 29 21.56 21.94 -8.19
N SER A 30 21.10 22.45 -7.05
CA SER A 30 21.96 22.67 -5.87
C SER A 30 22.62 21.38 -5.35
N SER A 31 21.86 20.27 -5.23
CA SER A 31 22.45 19.01 -4.74
C SER A 31 23.40 18.37 -5.76
N ARG A 32 23.15 18.55 -7.06
CA ARG A 32 24.03 18.11 -8.15
C ARG A 32 25.36 18.86 -8.13
N ASP A 33 25.31 20.19 -7.99
CA ASP A 33 26.48 21.06 -7.99
C ASP A 33 27.33 20.86 -6.72
N ALA A 34 26.68 20.63 -5.58
CA ALA A 34 27.37 20.25 -4.35
C ALA A 34 28.06 18.88 -4.49
N ALA A 35 27.39 17.88 -5.10
CA ALA A 35 27.98 16.56 -5.32
C ALA A 35 29.16 16.59 -6.31
N LEU A 36 29.07 17.42 -7.36
CA LEU A 36 30.17 17.70 -8.29
C LEU A 36 31.39 18.23 -7.54
N SER A 37 31.21 19.27 -6.73
CA SER A 37 32.29 19.90 -5.96
C SER A 37 32.88 18.96 -4.90
N HIS A 38 32.05 18.12 -4.27
CA HIS A 38 32.50 17.22 -3.21
C HIS A 38 33.26 15.99 -3.74
N THR A 39 32.86 15.44 -4.88
CA THR A 39 33.43 14.17 -5.39
C THR A 39 34.36 14.36 -6.59
N GLY A 40 34.41 15.56 -7.17
CA GLY A 40 35.18 15.86 -8.39
C GLY A 40 34.70 15.10 -9.63
N SER A 41 33.60 14.35 -9.54
CA SER A 41 33.08 13.52 -10.62
C SER A 41 31.84 14.15 -11.24
N LEU A 42 31.74 14.14 -12.58
CA LEU A 42 30.58 14.71 -13.27
C LEU A 42 29.31 14.02 -12.77
N ALA A 43 28.46 14.75 -12.03
CA ALA A 43 27.18 14.25 -11.58
C ALA A 43 26.34 13.91 -12.81
N GLY A 44 26.15 12.61 -13.04
CA GLY A 44 25.47 12.10 -14.22
C GLY A 44 24.04 12.63 -14.35
N ASN A 45 23.51 12.60 -15.58
CA ASN A 45 22.15 13.04 -15.87
C ASN A 45 21.13 12.24 -15.03
N SER A 46 20.36 12.93 -14.19
CA SER A 46 19.39 12.33 -13.27
C SER A 46 18.27 11.59 -14.00
N THR A 47 17.80 12.11 -15.13
CA THR A 47 16.77 11.47 -15.96
C THR A 47 17.27 10.15 -16.54
N LEU A 48 18.52 10.09 -17.02
CA LEU A 48 19.13 8.84 -17.50
C LEU A 48 19.28 7.82 -16.38
N TYR A 49 19.69 8.27 -15.18
CA TYR A 49 19.76 7.42 -13.98
C TYR A 49 18.40 6.82 -13.63
N SER A 50 17.37 7.66 -13.49
CA SER A 50 16.01 7.20 -13.19
C SER A 50 15.48 6.22 -14.24
N GLY A 51 15.75 6.49 -15.52
CA GLY A 51 15.41 5.57 -16.62
C GLY A 51 16.10 4.21 -16.48
N ALA A 52 17.41 4.19 -16.22
CA ALA A 52 18.18 2.96 -16.06
C ALA A 52 17.74 2.15 -14.82
N ILE A 53 17.51 2.81 -13.68
CA ILE A 53 16.98 2.18 -12.47
C ILE A 53 15.60 1.56 -12.76
N LYS A 54 14.69 2.30 -13.41
CA LYS A 54 13.38 1.77 -13.78
C LYS A 54 13.48 0.55 -14.70
N GLN A 55 14.35 0.59 -15.70
CA GLN A 55 14.58 -0.54 -16.63
C GLN A 55 15.22 -1.77 -15.96
N SER A 56 15.94 -1.56 -14.84
CA SER A 56 16.53 -2.65 -14.06
C SER A 56 15.52 -3.38 -13.15
N GLY A 57 14.29 -2.85 -13.01
CA GLY A 57 13.28 -3.41 -12.10
C GLY A 57 13.47 -3.00 -10.64
N ALA A 58 14.43 -2.13 -10.33
CA ALA A 58 14.54 -1.53 -9.00
C ALA A 58 13.47 -0.45 -8.77
N ILE A 59 13.12 -0.27 -7.50
CA ILE A 59 12.19 0.75 -7.05
C ILE A 59 13.01 2.00 -6.74
N GLU A 60 12.80 3.06 -7.50
CA GLU A 60 13.36 4.36 -7.15
C GLU A 60 12.40 5.12 -6.22
N VAL A 61 12.92 5.62 -5.10
CA VAL A 61 12.17 6.39 -4.10
C VAL A 61 12.70 7.81 -3.98
N SER A 62 11.90 8.72 -3.42
CA SER A 62 12.19 10.16 -3.35
C SER A 62 12.83 10.60 -2.02
N GLY A 63 12.91 9.71 -1.04
CA GLY A 63 13.51 10.02 0.26
C GLY A 63 13.77 8.78 1.12
N ILE A 64 14.50 8.98 2.21
CA ILE A 64 14.88 7.90 3.14
C ILE A 64 13.65 7.34 3.86
N SER A 65 12.70 8.18 4.27
CA SER A 65 11.48 7.69 4.92
C SER A 65 10.68 6.77 3.99
N GLU A 66 10.55 7.15 2.71
CA GLU A 66 9.89 6.32 1.69
C GLU A 66 10.66 5.00 1.44
N MET A 67 12.00 5.05 1.45
CA MET A 67 12.84 3.85 1.36
C MET A 67 12.55 2.88 2.51
N ILE A 68 12.53 3.37 3.74
CA ILE A 68 12.29 2.57 4.95
C ILE A 68 10.87 2.00 4.91
N ASP A 69 9.88 2.81 4.58
CA ASP A 69 8.48 2.38 4.48
C ASP A 69 8.29 1.29 3.44
N THR A 70 8.93 1.44 2.28
CA THR A 70 8.88 0.44 1.20
C THR A 70 9.63 -0.83 1.60
N ALA A 71 10.80 -0.70 2.23
CA ALA A 71 11.59 -1.84 2.69
C ALA A 71 10.84 -2.65 3.76
N TYR A 72 10.18 -1.97 4.70
CA TYR A 72 9.34 -2.58 5.72
C TYR A 72 8.15 -3.33 5.10
N LEU A 73 7.47 -2.74 4.10
CA LEU A 73 6.43 -3.44 3.35
C LEU A 73 6.97 -4.76 2.79
N LEU A 74 8.09 -4.68 2.06
CA LEU A 74 8.69 -5.81 1.37
C LEU A 74 9.23 -6.88 2.32
N SER A 75 9.57 -6.54 3.56
CA SER A 75 10.03 -7.48 4.58
C SER A 75 8.91 -8.19 5.32
N VAL A 76 7.74 -7.54 5.45
CA VAL A 76 6.56 -8.14 6.11
C VAL A 76 5.69 -8.87 5.09
N CYS A 77 5.43 -8.29 3.92
CA CYS A 77 4.50 -8.82 2.95
C CYS A 77 5.15 -9.87 2.03
N PRO A 78 4.70 -11.14 2.08
CA PRO A 78 5.27 -12.21 1.27
C PRO A 78 4.86 -12.16 -0.20
N HIS A 79 3.81 -11.41 -0.54
CA HIS A 79 3.22 -11.39 -1.88
C HIS A 79 3.55 -10.10 -2.62
N ARG A 80 3.47 -10.16 -3.95
CA ARG A 80 3.62 -8.99 -4.84
C ARG A 80 2.34 -8.82 -5.65
N PRO A 81 1.93 -7.58 -5.92
CA PRO A 81 0.74 -7.34 -6.72
C PRO A 81 1.00 -7.75 -8.17
N LYS A 82 0.01 -8.36 -8.81
CA LYS A 82 0.08 -8.78 -10.23
C LYS A 82 -0.14 -7.62 -11.21
N GLY A 83 -0.49 -6.44 -10.70
CA GLY A 83 -0.83 -5.26 -11.47
C GLY A 83 -0.98 -4.05 -10.55
N ASN A 84 -1.72 -3.04 -11.01
CA ASN A 84 -1.89 -1.77 -10.31
C ASN A 84 -3.34 -1.49 -9.85
N ARG A 85 -4.25 -2.48 -9.92
CA ARG A 85 -5.63 -2.33 -9.46
C ARG A 85 -5.72 -2.58 -7.96
N VAL A 86 -6.10 -1.56 -7.20
CA VAL A 86 -6.16 -1.61 -5.74
C VAL A 86 -7.61 -1.49 -5.30
N ALA A 87 -8.06 -2.32 -4.36
CA ALA A 87 -9.30 -2.08 -3.62
C ALA A 87 -8.97 -1.46 -2.26
N ILE A 88 -9.69 -0.41 -1.87
CA ILE A 88 -9.63 0.12 -0.50
C ILE A 88 -10.92 -0.29 0.22
N VAL A 89 -10.82 -0.96 1.36
CA VAL A 89 -11.96 -1.31 2.23
C VAL A 89 -11.85 -0.50 3.51
N THR A 90 -12.90 0.23 3.87
CA THR A 90 -12.89 1.18 4.99
C THR A 90 -14.24 1.31 5.67
N HIS A 91 -14.26 1.81 6.89
CA HIS A 91 -15.46 2.38 7.54
C HIS A 91 -15.38 3.92 7.65
N THR A 92 -14.22 4.48 7.26
CA THR A 92 -13.83 5.87 7.45
C THR A 92 -13.34 6.45 6.12
N LEU A 93 -14.27 7.03 5.37
CA LEU A 93 -13.99 7.50 4.01
C LEU A 93 -12.96 8.63 3.97
N GLY A 94 -12.97 9.55 4.95
CA GLY A 94 -12.05 10.70 4.96
C GLY A 94 -10.57 10.28 4.93
N ILE A 95 -10.19 9.29 5.73
CA ILE A 95 -8.82 8.76 5.76
C ILE A 95 -8.53 7.95 4.51
N ALA A 96 -9.51 7.18 4.02
CA ALA A 96 -9.37 6.38 2.81
C ALA A 96 -9.15 7.22 1.56
N LEU A 97 -9.76 8.41 1.47
CA LEU A 97 -9.55 9.33 0.35
C LEU A 97 -8.11 9.86 0.27
N ILE A 98 -7.44 10.03 1.41
CA ILE A 98 -6.02 10.42 1.45
C ILE A 98 -5.14 9.30 0.87
N ALA A 99 -5.43 8.05 1.25
CA ALA A 99 -4.74 6.89 0.71
C ALA A 99 -5.02 6.71 -0.79
N ALA A 100 -6.29 6.84 -1.20
CA ALA A 100 -6.73 6.78 -2.59
C ALA A 100 -5.99 7.79 -3.48
N GLN A 101 -5.99 9.06 -3.09
CA GLN A 101 -5.27 10.11 -3.80
C GLN A 101 -3.77 9.78 -3.93
N THR A 102 -3.16 9.28 -2.86
CA THR A 102 -1.73 8.91 -2.87
C THR A 102 -1.46 7.75 -3.84
N LEU A 103 -2.33 6.74 -3.86
CA LEU A 103 -2.23 5.61 -4.78
C LEU A 103 -2.36 6.06 -6.24
N GLU A 104 -3.39 6.85 -6.57
CA GLU A 104 -3.65 7.31 -7.94
C GLU A 104 -2.54 8.22 -8.48
N LEU A 105 -2.04 9.15 -7.66
CA LEU A 105 -0.90 10.01 -8.03
C LEU A 105 0.38 9.22 -8.32
N ASN A 106 0.45 7.95 -7.88
CA ASN A 106 1.57 7.06 -8.12
C ASN A 106 1.22 5.91 -9.08
N GLY A 107 0.14 6.06 -9.86
CA GLY A 107 -0.19 5.18 -10.98
C GLY A 107 -0.99 3.92 -10.62
N ALA A 108 -1.52 3.83 -9.40
CA ALA A 108 -2.52 2.83 -9.08
C ALA A 108 -3.87 3.19 -9.70
N ILE A 109 -4.68 2.18 -10.00
CA ILE A 109 -6.05 2.34 -10.46
C ILE A 109 -6.96 1.82 -9.34
N LEU A 110 -8.01 2.59 -9.03
CA LEU A 110 -9.02 2.22 -8.05
C LEU A 110 -10.33 1.89 -8.78
N PRO A 111 -10.43 0.70 -9.42
CA PRO A 111 -11.62 0.40 -10.20
C PRO A 111 -12.83 0.28 -9.28
N THR A 112 -13.97 0.79 -9.75
CA THR A 112 -15.27 0.56 -9.09
C THR A 112 -15.56 -0.94 -9.05
N PRO A 113 -16.06 -1.49 -7.93
CA PRO A 113 -16.45 -2.90 -7.87
C PRO A 113 -17.46 -3.26 -8.96
N LEU A 114 -17.35 -4.50 -9.48
CA LEU A 114 -18.31 -5.01 -10.45
C LEU A 114 -19.73 -5.04 -9.86
N PRO A 115 -20.80 -4.94 -10.66
CA PRO A 115 -22.17 -4.82 -10.17
C PRO A 115 -22.60 -5.91 -9.18
N ASP A 116 -22.13 -7.14 -9.38
CA ASP A 116 -22.40 -8.29 -8.50
C ASP A 116 -21.67 -8.17 -7.15
N ILE A 117 -20.40 -7.75 -7.17
CA ILE A 117 -19.61 -7.46 -5.97
C ILE A 117 -20.28 -6.31 -5.18
N ALA A 118 -20.61 -5.21 -5.86
CA ALA A 118 -21.27 -4.05 -5.27
C ALA A 118 -22.62 -4.43 -4.63
N LYS A 119 -23.45 -5.22 -5.33
CA LYS A 119 -24.74 -5.69 -4.82
C LYS A 119 -24.60 -6.60 -3.60
N SER A 120 -23.58 -7.46 -3.59
CA SER A 120 -23.27 -8.31 -2.43
C SER A 120 -22.93 -7.47 -1.20
N ILE A 121 -22.08 -6.45 -1.36
CA ILE A 121 -21.69 -5.56 -0.26
C ILE A 121 -22.87 -4.70 0.21
N GLN A 122 -23.67 -4.16 -0.72
CA GLN A 122 -24.88 -3.40 -0.38
C GLN A 122 -25.86 -4.23 0.47
N SER A 123 -25.99 -5.53 0.17
CA SER A 123 -26.83 -6.45 0.92
C SER A 123 -26.31 -6.68 2.35
N MET A 124 -24.98 -6.72 2.54
CA MET A 124 -24.36 -6.86 3.87
C MET A 124 -24.60 -5.65 4.76
N LEU A 125 -24.59 -4.44 4.18
CA LEU A 125 -24.89 -3.21 4.92
C LEU A 125 -26.36 -3.17 5.38
N ASN A 126 -27.30 -3.80 4.65
CA ASN A 126 -28.71 -3.86 5.05
C ASN A 126 -29.29 -2.48 5.43
N MET A 127 -28.99 -1.48 4.60
CA MET A 127 -29.41 -0.09 4.81
C MET A 127 -30.79 0.16 4.18
N PRO A 128 -31.61 1.05 4.77
CA PRO A 128 -32.93 1.40 4.22
C PRO A 128 -32.85 2.14 2.87
N VAL A 129 -31.67 2.62 2.49
CA VAL A 129 -31.41 3.31 1.23
C VAL A 129 -30.20 2.65 0.57
N GLU A 130 -30.27 2.47 -0.75
CA GLU A 130 -29.13 2.00 -1.54
C GLU A 130 -28.04 3.07 -1.59
N ILE A 131 -26.81 2.67 -1.24
CA ILE A 131 -25.65 3.56 -1.25
C ILE A 131 -24.72 3.06 -2.35
N PRO A 132 -24.34 3.88 -3.34
CA PRO A 132 -23.45 3.43 -4.39
C PRO A 132 -22.12 2.91 -3.83
N ILE A 133 -21.88 1.61 -3.96
CA ILE A 133 -20.61 1.00 -3.56
C ILE A 133 -19.54 1.34 -4.61
N LYS A 134 -18.61 2.21 -4.23
CA LYS A 134 -17.47 2.66 -5.05
C LYS A 134 -16.16 2.18 -4.43
N ASN A 135 -15.04 2.62 -5.00
CA ASN A 135 -13.71 2.42 -4.45
C ASN A 135 -13.14 3.80 -4.10
N PRO A 136 -12.87 4.15 -2.82
CA PRO A 136 -12.92 3.28 -1.64
C PRO A 136 -14.31 2.71 -1.30
N ILE A 137 -14.31 1.46 -0.84
CA ILE A 137 -15.48 0.71 -0.40
C ILE A 137 -15.75 1.10 1.04
N ASP A 138 -16.67 2.04 1.21
CA ASP A 138 -17.08 2.59 2.50
C ASP A 138 -18.22 1.75 3.11
N LEU A 139 -17.89 1.05 4.19
CA LEU A 139 -18.81 0.25 4.98
C LEU A 139 -19.49 1.07 6.09
N LEU A 140 -19.25 2.39 6.11
CA LEU A 140 -19.85 3.36 7.03
C LEU A 140 -19.56 3.00 8.50
N ALA A 141 -20.23 3.69 9.42
CA ALA A 141 -20.16 3.35 10.85
C ALA A 141 -20.56 1.89 11.15
N GLN A 142 -21.29 1.24 10.25
CA GLN A 142 -21.77 -0.12 10.42
C GLN A 142 -20.64 -1.16 10.32
N GLY A 143 -19.70 -1.00 9.39
CA GLY A 143 -18.51 -1.85 9.33
C GLY A 143 -17.61 -1.72 10.56
N TRP A 144 -17.68 -0.61 11.28
CA TRP A 144 -17.01 -0.45 12.58
C TRP A 144 -17.81 -1.07 13.73
N ALA A 145 -19.12 -0.81 13.79
CA ALA A 145 -20.01 -1.26 14.86
C ALA A 145 -20.27 -2.79 14.81
N GLN A 146 -20.22 -3.37 13.62
CA GLN A 146 -20.43 -4.79 13.36
C GLN A 146 -19.21 -5.34 12.61
N PRO A 147 -18.17 -5.80 13.33
CA PRO A 147 -16.93 -6.27 12.72
C PRO A 147 -17.13 -7.40 11.69
N GLU A 148 -18.22 -8.16 11.82
CA GLU A 148 -18.62 -9.20 10.85
C GLU A 148 -18.86 -8.64 9.44
N ILE A 149 -19.57 -7.50 9.34
CA ILE A 149 -19.83 -6.84 8.05
C ILE A 149 -18.50 -6.43 7.40
N PHE A 150 -17.55 -5.93 8.20
CA PHE A 150 -16.22 -5.60 7.70
C PHE A 150 -15.48 -6.84 7.21
N ALA A 151 -15.48 -7.92 8.00
CA ALA A 151 -14.81 -9.16 7.66
C ALA A 151 -15.36 -9.78 6.37
N ASP A 152 -16.68 -9.83 6.23
CA ASP A 152 -17.36 -10.44 5.08
C ASP A 152 -17.15 -9.62 3.81
N ALA A 153 -17.28 -8.29 3.87
CA ALA A 153 -17.01 -7.42 2.74
C ALA A 153 -15.52 -7.47 2.32
N PHE A 154 -14.60 -7.43 3.30
CA PHE A 154 -13.17 -7.56 3.05
C PHE A 154 -12.84 -8.91 2.39
N ARG A 155 -13.36 -10.02 2.92
CA ARG A 155 -13.16 -11.36 2.36
C ARG A 155 -13.71 -11.43 0.94
N LYS A 156 -14.92 -10.93 0.68
CA LYS A 156 -15.49 -10.87 -0.67
C LYS A 156 -14.54 -10.17 -1.63
N ILE A 157 -14.08 -8.96 -1.30
CA ILE A 157 -13.14 -8.19 -2.14
C ILE A 157 -11.80 -8.90 -2.32
N LEU A 158 -11.25 -9.47 -1.25
CA LEU A 158 -9.95 -10.12 -1.27
C LEU A 158 -9.90 -11.30 -2.24
N HIS A 159 -10.99 -12.06 -2.36
CA HIS A 159 -11.06 -13.23 -3.24
C HIS A 159 -11.33 -12.89 -4.72
N GLU A 160 -11.55 -11.62 -5.08
CA GLU A 160 -11.80 -11.22 -6.47
C GLU A 160 -10.49 -10.95 -7.22
N ASP A 161 -10.20 -11.70 -8.29
CA ASP A 161 -9.06 -11.45 -9.19
C ASP A 161 -9.18 -10.12 -9.96
N TYR A 162 -10.31 -9.43 -9.82
CA TYR A 162 -10.53 -8.08 -10.30
C TYR A 162 -9.61 -7.04 -9.63
N PHE A 163 -9.10 -7.34 -8.43
CA PHE A 163 -8.16 -6.49 -7.70
C PHE A 163 -6.82 -7.21 -7.48
N ASP A 164 -5.72 -6.49 -7.77
CA ASP A 164 -4.36 -7.01 -7.66
C ASP A 164 -3.79 -6.87 -6.24
N SER A 165 -4.36 -5.97 -5.44
CA SER A 165 -4.02 -5.75 -4.03
C SER A 165 -5.19 -5.14 -3.26
N VAL A 166 -5.20 -5.30 -1.94
CA VAL A 166 -6.22 -4.74 -1.05
C VAL A 166 -5.57 -3.87 0.02
N MET A 167 -6.17 -2.71 0.27
CA MET A 167 -5.79 -1.80 1.33
C MET A 167 -6.93 -1.70 2.35
N ILE A 168 -6.62 -1.98 3.60
CA ILE A 168 -7.54 -1.82 4.72
C ILE A 168 -7.29 -0.44 5.30
N VAL A 169 -8.32 0.39 5.43
CA VAL A 169 -8.23 1.67 6.14
C VAL A 169 -9.18 1.63 7.31
N PHE A 170 -8.65 1.77 8.52
CA PHE A 170 -9.43 1.65 9.74
C PHE A 170 -9.00 2.70 10.76
N ALA A 171 -9.96 3.41 11.36
CA ALA A 171 -9.71 4.23 12.54
C ALA A 171 -9.94 3.38 13.81
N PRO A 172 -8.89 3.01 14.56
CA PRO A 172 -9.05 2.30 15.83
C PRO A 172 -9.77 3.18 16.85
N ASN A 173 -10.58 2.56 17.72
CA ASN A 173 -11.15 3.22 18.89
C ASN A 173 -10.36 2.84 20.14
N TYR A 174 -9.99 3.83 20.94
CA TYR A 174 -9.26 3.65 22.21
C TYR A 174 -10.16 3.84 23.44
N GLN A 175 -11.44 4.09 23.25
CA GLN A 175 -12.39 4.24 24.36
C GLN A 175 -12.83 2.86 24.87
N GLU A 176 -12.53 2.58 26.13
CA GLU A 176 -12.96 1.35 26.80
C GLU A 176 -14.50 1.24 26.86
N GLY A 177 -15.01 0.01 26.72
CA GLY A 177 -16.44 -0.28 26.86
C GLY A 177 -17.31 0.10 25.66
N ILE A 178 -16.76 0.77 24.66
CA ILE A 178 -17.44 0.97 23.37
C ILE A 178 -17.09 -0.22 22.48
N GLY A 179 -18.10 -1.02 22.13
CA GLY A 179 -17.94 -2.17 21.22
C GLY A 179 -17.49 -1.78 19.81
N GLY A 180 -17.38 -2.77 18.92
CA GLY A 180 -16.86 -2.59 17.57
C GLY A 180 -15.34 -2.80 17.51
N GLY A 181 -14.76 -2.55 16.33
CA GLY A 181 -13.33 -2.71 16.10
C GLY A 181 -13.01 -3.51 14.84
N ILE A 182 -11.72 -3.61 14.55
CA ILE A 182 -11.24 -4.31 13.36
C ILE A 182 -11.27 -5.83 13.60
N PRO A 183 -11.88 -6.65 12.72
CA PRO A 183 -11.97 -8.10 12.87
C PRO A 183 -10.65 -8.80 12.47
N ILE A 184 -9.58 -8.57 13.23
CA ILE A 184 -8.20 -8.97 12.87
C ILE A 184 -8.07 -10.46 12.57
N GLU A 185 -8.61 -11.33 13.43
CA GLU A 185 -8.51 -12.78 13.23
C GLU A 185 -9.19 -13.25 11.93
N LYS A 186 -10.31 -12.63 11.56
CA LYS A 186 -11.02 -12.95 10.31
C LYS A 186 -10.30 -12.43 9.09
N ILE A 187 -9.70 -11.24 9.20
CA ILE A 187 -8.82 -10.67 8.17
C ILE A 187 -7.64 -11.62 7.91
N VAL A 188 -6.97 -12.08 8.97
CA VAL A 188 -5.84 -13.01 8.86
C VAL A 188 -6.28 -14.36 8.31
N ALA A 189 -7.41 -14.90 8.75
CA ALA A 189 -7.95 -16.15 8.23
C ALA A 189 -8.21 -16.07 6.72
N ALA A 190 -8.88 -15.02 6.25
CA ALA A 190 -9.12 -14.81 4.82
C ALA A 190 -7.82 -14.57 4.04
N TYR A 191 -6.84 -13.87 4.62
CA TYR A 191 -5.55 -13.63 3.97
C TYR A 191 -4.77 -14.90 3.67
N ARG A 192 -4.82 -15.89 4.57
CA ARG A 192 -4.14 -17.19 4.39
C ARG A 192 -4.64 -18.00 3.19
N GLU A 193 -5.78 -17.63 2.61
CA GLU A 193 -6.40 -18.34 1.50
C GLU A 193 -6.03 -17.76 0.12
N VAL A 194 -5.33 -16.64 0.08
CA VAL A 194 -4.99 -15.92 -1.16
C VAL A 194 -3.50 -15.62 -1.26
N SER A 195 -3.05 -15.23 -2.45
CA SER A 195 -1.66 -14.81 -2.70
C SER A 195 -1.58 -13.43 -3.33
N LYS A 196 -2.31 -12.46 -2.75
CA LYS A 196 -2.26 -11.04 -3.15
C LYS A 196 -1.89 -10.17 -1.96
N PRO A 197 -1.08 -9.12 -2.12
CA PRO A 197 -0.63 -8.30 -1.01
C PRO A 197 -1.79 -7.52 -0.37
N ILE A 198 -1.69 -7.35 0.95
CA ILE A 198 -2.57 -6.51 1.74
C ILE A 198 -1.74 -5.49 2.47
N VAL A 199 -2.19 -4.24 2.51
CA VAL A 199 -1.60 -3.21 3.38
C VAL A 199 -2.67 -2.70 4.32
N SER A 200 -2.38 -2.66 5.62
CA SER A 200 -3.28 -2.10 6.61
C SER A 200 -2.84 -0.71 7.04
N ILE A 201 -3.77 0.24 6.99
CA ILE A 201 -3.66 1.56 7.58
C ILE A 201 -4.58 1.58 8.78
N LEU A 202 -4.02 1.50 9.99
CA LEU A 202 -4.77 1.69 11.22
C LEU A 202 -4.41 3.09 11.75
N SER A 203 -5.27 4.05 11.48
CA SER A 203 -4.96 5.48 11.69
C SER A 203 -4.84 5.81 13.17
N SER A 204 -3.63 5.68 13.70
CA SER A 204 -3.29 5.84 15.11
C SER A 204 -2.12 6.81 15.30
N PRO A 205 -1.95 7.40 16.49
CA PRO A 205 -0.68 8.01 16.87
C PRO A 205 0.46 6.99 16.86
N ASP A 206 1.66 7.39 16.43
CA ASP A 206 2.84 6.50 16.43
C ASP A 206 3.22 6.03 17.84
N CYS A 207 2.98 6.86 18.85
CA CYS A 207 3.25 6.56 20.26
C CYS A 207 2.22 5.60 20.89
N ASN A 208 1.11 5.30 20.21
CA ASN A 208 0.05 4.46 20.71
C ASN A 208 -0.50 3.59 19.58
N LYS A 209 0.25 2.52 19.26
CA LYS A 209 -0.16 1.57 18.21
C LYS A 209 -1.48 0.89 18.57
N PRO A 210 -2.34 0.60 17.58
CA PRO A 210 -3.65 0.04 17.85
C PRO A 210 -3.55 -1.46 18.20
N PRO A 211 -4.39 -1.96 19.12
CA PRO A 211 -4.39 -3.37 19.49
C PRO A 211 -4.48 -4.31 18.28
N GLY A 212 -3.67 -5.38 18.32
CA GLY A 212 -3.67 -6.45 17.32
C GLY A 212 -2.88 -6.15 16.03
N TYR A 213 -2.22 -4.99 15.93
CA TYR A 213 -1.28 -4.73 14.81
C TYR A 213 -0.18 -5.81 14.72
N GLU A 214 0.31 -6.34 15.84
CA GLU A 214 1.31 -7.42 15.84
C GLU A 214 0.79 -8.70 15.18
N ILE A 215 -0.51 -8.99 15.32
CA ILE A 215 -1.14 -10.18 14.74
C ILE A 215 -1.21 -10.04 13.22
N LEU A 216 -1.53 -8.84 12.73
CA LEU A 216 -1.48 -8.52 11.29
C LEU A 216 -0.06 -8.66 10.74
N GLU A 217 0.94 -8.04 11.41
CA GLU A 217 2.33 -8.13 10.98
C GLU A 217 2.85 -9.58 10.97
N ALA A 218 2.57 -10.35 12.02
CA ALA A 218 2.96 -11.75 12.12
C ALA A 218 2.31 -12.63 11.03
N ALA A 219 1.14 -12.23 10.53
CA ALA A 219 0.47 -12.88 9.41
C ALA A 219 1.00 -12.43 8.03
N GLY A 220 1.92 -11.45 7.97
CA GLY A 220 2.44 -10.89 6.72
C GLY A 220 1.64 -9.71 6.16
N ILE A 221 0.78 -9.10 6.98
CA ILE A 221 0.00 -7.89 6.63
C ILE A 221 0.69 -6.67 7.29
N PRO A 222 1.47 -5.86 6.54
CA PRO A 222 2.12 -4.68 7.09
C PRO A 222 1.11 -3.66 7.60
N PHE A 223 1.52 -2.96 8.66
CA PHE A 223 0.75 -1.91 9.33
C PHE A 223 1.41 -0.54 9.16
N TYR A 224 0.60 0.47 8.83
CA TYR A 224 0.99 1.88 8.84
C TYR A 224 0.01 2.72 9.63
N SER A 225 0.54 3.66 10.42
CA SER A 225 -0.24 4.68 11.12
C SER A 225 -0.73 5.79 10.19
N SER A 226 0.02 6.07 9.11
CA SER A 226 -0.27 7.12 8.14
C SER A 226 -0.83 6.56 6.83
N PRO A 227 -1.95 7.11 6.33
CA PRO A 227 -2.50 6.69 5.04
C PRO A 227 -1.56 6.97 3.88
N GLN A 228 -0.86 8.12 3.86
CA GLN A 228 0.08 8.43 2.78
C GLN A 228 1.28 7.48 2.78
N ARG A 229 1.84 7.14 3.95
CA ARG A 229 3.00 6.24 4.04
C ARG A 229 2.66 4.84 3.54
N GLY A 230 1.56 4.26 4.02
CA GLY A 230 1.11 2.94 3.58
C GLY A 230 0.72 2.90 2.11
N ALA A 231 -0.02 3.92 1.64
CA ALA A 231 -0.38 4.06 0.23
C ALA A 231 0.83 4.21 -0.68
N LYS A 232 1.80 5.04 -0.30
CA LYS A 232 3.02 5.26 -1.08
C LYS A 232 3.88 4.00 -1.12
N ALA A 233 4.03 3.30 0.00
CA ALA A 233 4.77 2.03 0.04
C ALA A 233 4.12 0.97 -0.86
N LEU A 234 2.78 0.84 -0.84
CA LEU A 234 2.08 -0.06 -1.76
C LEU A 234 2.28 0.37 -3.21
N ALA A 235 2.10 1.66 -3.52
CA ALA A 235 2.27 2.19 -4.86
C ALA A 235 3.68 1.96 -5.42
N ASN A 236 4.71 1.95 -4.58
CA ASN A 236 6.08 1.69 -4.99
C ASN A 236 6.32 0.26 -5.47
N ILE A 237 5.47 -0.69 -5.06
CA ILE A 237 5.62 -2.11 -5.41
C ILE A 237 4.59 -2.60 -6.44
N ILE A 238 3.68 -1.73 -6.90
CA ILE A 238 2.74 -2.10 -7.96
C ILE A 238 3.45 -2.29 -9.29
N GLN A 239 2.95 -3.23 -10.09
CA GLN A 239 3.44 -3.43 -11.44
C GLN A 239 2.57 -2.63 -12.40
N MET A 240 3.18 -1.68 -13.10
CA MET A 240 2.52 -0.98 -14.21
C MET A 240 2.51 -1.95 -15.39
N SER A 241 1.31 -2.39 -15.80
CA SER A 241 1.08 -3.17 -17.03
C SER A 241 1.39 -2.36 -18.28
#